data_AF-A0A956A5R1-F1
#
_entry.id   AF-A0A956A5R1-F1
#
_cell.length_a   1.000
_cell.length_b   1.000
_cell.length_c   1.000
_cell.angle_alpha   90.00
_cell.angle_beta   90.00
_cell.angle_gamma   90.00
#
_symmetry.space_group_name_H-M   'P 1'
#
loop_
_entity.id
_entity.type
_entity.pdbx_description
1 polymer ?
#
loop_
_entity_poly.entity_id
_entity_poly.type
_entity_poly.pdbx_seq_one_letter_code
_entity_poly.pdbx_strand_id
1 'polypeptide(L)'
;MVDFRLSEEQELLRQLARDFAKTEIMPAAAHHDETGEFPTEIVKKAWEAGLLNTKIPEAYGGLGLGVFESCIIAEELGYGCT
;
A
#
# COMPACT_ATOMS: atom_id res chain seq x y z
N MET A 1 2.08 -9.32 -29.74
CA MET A 1 1.48 -8.12 -29.11
C MET A 1 1.71 -8.27 -27.62
N VAL A 2 2.26 -7.26 -26.94
CA VAL A 2 2.54 -7.34 -25.49
C VAL A 2 1.25 -7.06 -24.74
N ASP A 3 0.96 -7.86 -23.72
CA ASP A 3 -0.17 -7.68 -22.80
C ASP A 3 0.34 -6.99 -21.53
N PHE A 4 -0.34 -5.91 -21.13
CA PHE A 4 0.01 -5.08 -19.96
C PHE A 4 -1.00 -5.22 -18.81
N ARG A 5 -1.95 -6.16 -18.93
CA ARG A 5 -2.87 -6.45 -17.83
C ARG A 5 -2.11 -6.98 -16.62
N LEU A 6 -2.55 -6.58 -15.45
CA LEU A 6 -2.08 -7.13 -14.19
C LEU A 6 -2.44 -8.63 -14.10
N SER A 7 -1.60 -9.39 -13.41
CA SER A 7 -1.95 -10.75 -13.01
C SER A 7 -3.08 -10.74 -11.99
N GLU A 8 -3.75 -11.87 -11.79
CA GLU A 8 -4.80 -12.00 -10.76
C GLU A 8 -4.27 -11.66 -9.35
N GLU A 9 -3.03 -12.05 -9.05
CA GLU A 9 -2.38 -11.74 -7.77
C GLU A 9 -2.10 -10.23 -7.63
N GLN A 10 -1.62 -9.58 -8.69
CA GLN A 10 -1.40 -8.13 -8.72
C GLN A 10 -2.72 -7.35 -8.60
N GLU A 11 -3.81 -7.86 -9.19
CA GLU A 11 -5.16 -7.31 -9.05
C GLU A 11 -5.69 -7.41 -7.62
N LEU A 12 -5.49 -8.55 -6.96
CA LEU A 12 -5.83 -8.72 -5.54
C LEU A 12 -5.03 -7.77 -4.65
N LEU A 13 -3.74 -7.61 -4.92
CA LEU A 13 -2.88 -6.67 -4.20
C LEU A 13 -3.33 -5.22 -4.38
N ARG A 14 -3.66 -4.85 -5.62
CA ARG A 14 -4.22 -3.53 -5.96
C ARG A 14 -5.51 -3.27 -5.17
N GLN A 15 -6.42 -4.24 -5.15
CA GLN A 15 -7.69 -4.12 -4.44
C GLN A 15 -7.50 -3.97 -2.93
N LEU A 16 -6.62 -4.79 -2.33
CA LEU A 16 -6.29 -4.69 -0.91
C LEU A 16 -5.75 -3.31 -0.55
N ALA A 17 -4.79 -2.79 -1.32
CA ALA A 17 -4.20 -1.48 -1.07
C ALA A 17 -5.21 -0.34 -1.30
N ARG A 18 -6.08 -0.44 -2.32
CA ARG A 18 -7.15 0.54 -2.60
C ARG A 18 -8.13 0.63 -1.44
N ASP A 19 -8.55 -0.52 -0.91
CA ASP A 19 -9.52 -0.58 0.18
C ASP A 19 -8.92 -0.05 1.47
N PHE A 20 -7.65 -0.38 1.76
CA PHE A 20 -6.91 0.21 2.87
C PHE A 20 -6.84 1.74 2.73
N ALA A 21 -6.48 2.26 1.56
CA ALA A 21 -6.40 3.70 1.32
C ALA A 21 -7.75 4.40 1.57
N LYS A 22 -8.85 3.83 1.08
CA LYS A 22 -10.20 4.38 1.28
C LYS A 22 -10.68 4.37 2.73
N THR A 23 -10.34 3.32 3.47
CA THR A 23 -10.90 3.08 4.80
C THR A 23 -10.04 3.67 5.92
N GLU A 24 -8.72 3.69 5.75
CA GLU A 24 -7.77 4.08 6.79
C GLU A 24 -7.06 5.41 6.48
N ILE A 25 -6.71 5.68 5.21
CA ILE A 25 -5.93 6.88 4.84
C ILE A 25 -6.84 8.08 4.54
N MET A 26 -7.75 7.93 3.58
CA MET A 26 -8.59 9.04 3.08
C MET A 26 -9.35 9.79 4.18
N PRO A 27 -9.97 9.12 5.19
CA PRO A 27 -10.70 9.83 6.24
C PRO A 27 -9.82 10.69 7.15
N ALA A 28 -8.52 10.36 7.24
CA ALA A 28 -7.56 11.05 8.11
C ALA A 28 -6.66 12.05 7.36
N ALA A 29 -6.64 12.00 6.02
CA ALA A 29 -5.72 12.78 5.19
C ALA A 29 -5.77 14.29 5.50
N ALA A 30 -6.94 14.91 5.47
CA ALA A 30 -7.10 16.35 5.72
C ALA A 30 -6.59 16.78 7.10
N HIS A 31 -6.78 15.94 8.12
CA HIS A 31 -6.28 16.22 9.46
C HIS A 31 -4.74 16.22 9.50
N HIS A 32 -4.12 15.20 8.92
CA HIS A 32 -2.65 15.10 8.88
C HIS A 32 -2.00 16.17 8.00
N ASP A 33 -2.67 16.60 6.92
CA ASP A 33 -2.22 17.73 6.10
C ASP A 33 -2.24 19.05 6.89
N GLU A 34 -3.30 19.30 7.66
CA GLU A 34 -3.44 20.54 8.44
C GLU A 34 -2.50 20.58 9.65
N THR A 35 -2.30 19.45 10.34
CA THR A 35 -1.53 19.41 11.58
C THR A 35 -0.06 19.07 11.38
N GLY A 36 0.28 18.37 10.29
CA GLY A 36 1.61 17.80 10.07
C GLY A 36 1.97 16.65 11.02
N GLU A 37 1.00 16.12 11.77
CA GLU A 37 1.22 14.99 12.67
C GLU A 37 1.50 13.71 11.89
N PHE A 38 2.48 12.92 12.34
CA PHE A 38 2.80 11.66 11.68
C PHE A 38 1.74 10.58 11.97
N PRO A 39 1.16 9.92 10.93
CA PRO A 39 0.03 9.00 11.08
C PRO A 39 0.46 7.61 11.59
N THR A 40 1.02 7.55 12.82
CA THR A 40 1.62 6.35 13.41
C THR A 40 0.67 5.14 13.42
N GLU A 41 -0.59 5.34 13.81
CA GLU A 41 -1.56 4.25 13.88
C GLU A 41 -1.93 3.71 12.49
N ILE A 42 -2.04 4.56 11.49
CA ILE A 42 -2.31 4.14 10.10
C ILE A 42 -1.11 3.35 9.56
N VAL A 43 0.12 3.81 9.81
CA VAL A 43 1.33 3.09 9.41
C VAL A 43 1.41 1.72 10.06
N LYS A 44 1.04 1.61 11.35
CA LYS A 44 0.98 0.33 12.05
C LYS A 44 -0.07 -0.62 11.44
N LYS A 45 -1.26 -0.12 11.10
CA LYS A 45 -2.27 -0.92 10.40
C LYS A 45 -1.79 -1.35 9.00
N ALA A 46 -1.10 -0.48 8.27
CA ALA A 46 -0.53 -0.82 6.96
C ALA A 46 0.54 -1.92 7.06
N TRP A 47 1.34 -1.89 8.13
CA TRP A 47 2.29 -2.96 8.46
C TRP A 47 1.58 -4.29 8.72
N GLU A 48 0.56 -4.29 9.58
CA GLU A 48 -0.23 -5.48 9.92
C GLU A 48 -0.98 -6.05 8.69
N ALA A 49 -1.39 -5.19 7.76
CA ALA A 49 -2.01 -5.56 6.49
C ALA A 49 -1.02 -6.06 5.42
N GLY A 50 0.29 -6.03 5.68
CA GLY A 50 1.30 -6.47 4.72
C GLY A 50 1.56 -5.51 3.57
N LEU A 51 1.22 -4.23 3.72
CA LEU A 51 1.36 -3.21 2.66
C LEU A 51 2.68 -2.44 2.72
N LEU A 52 3.55 -2.76 3.68
CA LEU A 52 4.85 -2.11 3.88
C LEU A 52 6.00 -3.09 3.70
N ASN A 53 7.16 -2.58 3.27
CA ASN A 53 8.42 -3.34 3.14
C ASN A 53 8.28 -4.66 2.34
N THR A 54 7.39 -4.68 1.35
CA THR A 54 6.97 -5.91 0.66
C THR A 54 8.09 -6.60 -0.15
N LYS A 55 9.16 -5.86 -0.50
CA LYS A 55 10.33 -6.39 -1.22
C LYS A 55 11.34 -7.12 -0.35
N ILE A 56 11.20 -7.05 0.97
CA ILE A 56 12.14 -7.73 1.85
C ILE A 56 12.02 -9.24 1.61
N PRO A 57 13.13 -9.97 1.38
CA PRO A 57 13.07 -11.41 1.14
C PRO A 57 12.43 -12.15 2.31
N GLU A 58 11.74 -13.25 1.99
CA GLU A 58 11.08 -14.11 2.99
C GLU A 58 12.04 -14.63 4.07
N ALA A 59 13.31 -14.88 3.72
CA ALA A 59 14.36 -15.29 4.67
C ALA A 59 14.60 -14.28 5.81
N TYR A 60 14.13 -13.04 5.65
CA TYR A 60 14.18 -11.98 6.66
C TYR A 60 12.80 -11.60 7.20
N GLY A 61 11.77 -12.40 6.93
CA GLY A 61 10.39 -12.17 7.38
C GLY A 61 9.59 -11.17 6.55
N GLY A 62 10.03 -10.87 5.32
CA GLY A 62 9.26 -10.06 4.37
C GLY A 62 8.42 -10.91 3.41
N LEU A 63 7.80 -10.25 2.43
CA LEU A 63 6.91 -10.90 1.45
C LEU A 63 7.60 -11.31 0.15
N GLY A 64 8.87 -10.95 -0.05
CA GLY A 64 9.64 -11.32 -1.24
C GLY A 64 9.08 -10.79 -2.57
N LEU A 65 8.20 -9.78 -2.53
CA LEU A 65 7.55 -9.24 -3.74
C LEU A 65 8.53 -8.45 -4.62
N GLY A 66 8.15 -8.30 -5.89
CA GLY A 66 8.89 -7.51 -6.86
C GLY A 66 8.70 -6.01 -6.71
N VAL A 67 9.49 -5.27 -7.50
CA VAL A 67 9.38 -3.80 -7.59
C VAL A 67 8.03 -3.39 -8.16
N PHE A 68 7.48 -4.15 -9.10
CA PHE A 68 6.22 -3.80 -9.74
C PHE A 68 5.04 -3.88 -8.78
N GLU A 69 4.95 -4.93 -7.98
CA GLU A 69 3.94 -5.08 -6.91
C GLU A 69 4.06 -3.94 -5.89
N SER A 70 5.29 -3.52 -5.58
CA SER A 70 5.51 -2.36 -4.69
C SER A 70 5.01 -1.05 -5.31
N CYS A 71 5.16 -0.87 -6.62
CA CYS A 71 4.63 0.30 -7.32
C CYS A 71 3.10 0.30 -7.29
N ILE A 72 2.46 -0.85 -7.50
CA ILE A 72 1.00 -0.99 -7.40
C ILE A 72 0.55 -0.57 -6.00
N ILE A 73 1.15 -1.12 -4.94
CA ILE A 73 0.78 -0.72 -3.56
C ILE A 73 0.98 0.78 -3.35
N ALA A 74 2.13 1.33 -3.76
CA ALA A 74 2.42 2.75 -3.56
C ALA A 74 1.44 3.68 -4.28
N GLU A 75 1.04 3.36 -5.51
CA GLU A 75 0.03 4.10 -6.27
C GLU A 75 -1.32 4.10 -5.56
N GLU A 76 -1.71 2.93 -5.02
CA GLU A 76 -2.96 2.74 -4.33
C GLU A 76 -3.01 3.46 -2.97
N LEU A 77 -1.92 3.46 -2.21
CA LEU A 77 -1.80 4.26 -0.98
C LEU A 77 -1.79 5.76 -1.28
N GLY A 78 -1.07 6.17 -2.34
CA GLY A 78 -0.97 7.57 -2.78
C GLY A 78 -2.31 8.16 -3.25
N TYR A 79 -3.23 7.34 -3.73
CA TYR A 79 -4.62 7.74 -3.98
C TYR A 79 -5.35 8.17 -2.71
N GLY A 80 -4.98 7.63 -1.55
CA GLY A 80 -5.57 8.02 -0.27
C GLY A 80 -5.07 9.38 0.21
N CYS A 81 -3.77 9.63 0.09
CA CYS A 81 -3.09 10.87 0.48
C CYS A 81 -1.73 10.93 -0.25
N THR A 82 -1.37 12.07 -0.85
CA THR A 82 -0.13 12.30 -1.62
C THR A 82 0.72 13.38 -0.98
#